data_AF-A0A962A5U1-F1
#
_entry.id   AF-A0A962A5U1-F1
#
_cell.length_a   1.000
_cell.length_b   1.000
_cell.length_c   1.000
_cell.angle_alpha   90.00
_cell.angle_beta   90.00
_cell.angle_gamma   90.00
#
_symmetry.space_group_name_H-M   'P 1'
#
loop_
_entity.id
_entity.type
_entity.pdbx_description
1 polymer ?
#
loop_
_entity_poly.entity_id
_entity_poly.type
_entity_poly.pdbx_seq_one_letter_code
_entity_poly.pdbx_strand_id
1 'polypeptide(L)'
;MDKPTTKPQNPCFSSGPCAKRPGWSVEALAGGFFGRSHRASAPKARLYEVIEKQRALLGIPADYKVGIVPASDTGAVEMALWSMIGARGVDVFAWESFSAQWLKDIKNDLKITDLRAFEADYGEIADLSQADPARDIVFAWNGTTSGVRVPNGDWISESREGITICDATSAVFAYDLPWDKLDVTTWSWQKVLGGEAAHGMIVLSPRAVARLESYTPDRPLPKIFKMTKKGQLIDGIFVGETINTPSMLAVEDCYDALKWVESIGGLRETIARCRRNYDA
;
A
#
# COMPACT_ATOMS: atom_id res chain seq x y z
N MET A 1 15.18 -31.47 -16.47
CA MET A 1 15.17 -31.15 -15.03
C MET A 1 14.61 -32.35 -14.30
N ASP A 2 15.40 -32.96 -13.42
CA ASP A 2 14.92 -34.05 -12.58
C ASP A 2 13.97 -33.52 -11.51
N LYS A 3 12.96 -34.32 -11.16
CA LYS A 3 11.98 -33.95 -10.14
C LYS A 3 12.67 -33.85 -8.77
N PRO A 4 12.52 -32.75 -8.02
CA PRO A 4 13.12 -32.65 -6.70
C PRO A 4 12.60 -33.75 -5.78
N THR A 5 13.52 -34.43 -5.09
CA THR A 5 13.23 -35.50 -4.11
C THR A 5 12.80 -34.92 -2.77
N THR A 6 13.16 -33.67 -2.49
CA THR A 6 12.73 -32.92 -1.31
C THR A 6 11.60 -31.97 -1.68
N LYS A 7 10.49 -32.03 -0.93
CA LYS A 7 9.34 -31.12 -1.11
C LYS A 7 9.41 -29.97 -0.10
N PRO A 8 8.91 -28.77 -0.46
CA PRO A 8 8.78 -27.69 0.50
C PRO A 8 7.75 -28.06 1.58
N GLN A 9 7.95 -27.57 2.80
CA GLN A 9 7.00 -27.75 3.90
C GLN A 9 5.66 -27.05 3.62
N ASN A 10 5.68 -25.97 2.83
CA ASN A 10 4.51 -25.24 2.38
C ASN A 10 4.62 -25.00 0.86
N PRO A 11 3.69 -25.52 0.04
CA PRO A 11 3.72 -25.36 -1.42
C PRO A 11 3.07 -24.06 -1.94
N CYS A 12 2.66 -23.14 -1.06
CA CYS A 12 2.01 -21.87 -1.45
C CYS A 12 3.04 -20.82 -1.89
N PHE A 13 3.31 -20.73 -3.19
CA PHE A 13 4.25 -19.78 -3.81
C PHE A 13 3.58 -18.65 -4.62
N SER A 14 2.28 -18.43 -4.44
CA SER A 14 1.58 -17.30 -5.07
C SER A 14 2.06 -15.95 -4.53
N SER A 15 1.99 -14.92 -5.37
CA SER A 15 2.37 -13.53 -5.02
C SER A 15 1.19 -12.69 -4.47
N GLY A 16 0.17 -13.36 -3.94
CA GLY A 16 -1.06 -12.73 -3.43
C GLY A 16 -2.33 -13.52 -3.79
N PRO A 17 -3.04 -14.11 -2.82
CA PRO A 17 -2.66 -14.25 -1.41
C PRO A 17 -1.37 -15.08 -1.25
N CYS A 18 -0.48 -14.68 -0.35
CA CYS A 18 0.76 -15.41 -0.03
C CYS A 18 0.56 -16.38 1.14
N ALA A 19 1.55 -17.25 1.34
CA ALA A 19 1.59 -18.14 2.50
C ALA A 19 1.51 -17.36 3.83
N LYS A 20 0.71 -17.88 4.77
CA LYS A 20 0.67 -17.43 6.17
C LYS A 20 2.05 -17.61 6.83
N ARG A 21 2.28 -16.89 7.94
CA ARG A 21 3.48 -17.11 8.77
C ARG A 21 3.62 -18.57 9.21
N PRO A 22 4.84 -19.07 9.46
CA PRO A 22 5.05 -20.40 10.03
C PRO A 22 4.25 -20.60 11.32
N GLY A 23 3.61 -21.77 11.44
CA GLY A 23 2.81 -22.14 12.61
C GLY A 23 1.51 -21.35 12.79
N TRP A 24 1.03 -20.65 11.76
CA TRP A 24 -0.28 -20.01 11.79
C TRP A 24 -1.41 -21.05 11.91
N SER A 25 -2.42 -20.73 12.72
CA SER A 25 -3.66 -21.48 12.82
C SER A 25 -4.80 -20.56 13.24
N VAL A 26 -6.06 -20.99 13.06
CA VAL A 26 -7.24 -20.17 13.38
C VAL A 26 -7.34 -19.82 14.86
N GLU A 27 -6.75 -20.62 15.74
CA GLU A 27 -6.69 -20.39 17.19
C GLU A 27 -5.94 -19.10 17.54
N ALA A 28 -5.04 -18.63 16.67
CA ALA A 28 -4.35 -17.35 16.84
C ALA A 28 -5.33 -16.15 16.87
N LEU A 29 -6.56 -16.34 16.37
CA LEU A 29 -7.60 -15.31 16.28
C LEU A 29 -8.57 -15.33 17.46
N ALA A 30 -8.43 -16.24 18.44
CA ALA A 30 -9.42 -16.46 19.50
C ALA A 30 -9.74 -15.23 20.37
N GLY A 31 -8.82 -14.24 20.45
CA GLY A 31 -9.02 -12.97 21.17
C GLY A 31 -9.74 -11.88 20.36
N GLY A 32 -10.27 -12.22 19.20
CA GLY A 32 -10.87 -11.27 18.27
C GLY A 32 -12.21 -10.70 18.67
N PHE A 33 -12.49 -9.49 18.18
CA PHE A 33 -13.75 -8.80 18.41
C PHE A 33 -14.86 -9.20 17.42
N PHE A 34 -15.19 -10.50 17.37
CA PHE A 34 -16.20 -11.02 16.43
C PHE A 34 -17.63 -10.64 16.84
N GLY A 35 -18.46 -10.25 15.87
CA GLY A 35 -19.85 -9.84 16.10
C GLY A 35 -20.01 -8.56 16.94
N ARG A 36 -18.93 -7.82 17.20
CA ARG A 36 -18.95 -6.54 17.92
C ARG A 36 -18.87 -5.38 16.94
N SER A 37 -19.48 -4.25 17.30
CA SER A 37 -19.37 -3.03 16.51
C SER A 37 -17.91 -2.56 16.48
N HIS A 38 -17.36 -2.40 15.27
CA HIS A 38 -16.03 -1.81 15.06
C HIS A 38 -15.90 -0.38 15.63
N ARG A 39 -17.02 0.30 15.92
CA ARG A 39 -17.07 1.62 16.55
C ARG A 39 -16.99 1.58 18.08
N ALA A 40 -17.17 0.41 18.70
CA ALA A 40 -16.99 0.28 20.13
C ALA A 40 -15.51 0.50 20.50
N SER A 41 -15.27 0.94 21.74
CA SER A 41 -13.93 1.34 22.20
C SER A 41 -12.85 0.28 21.95
N ALA A 42 -13.10 -0.98 22.34
CA ALA A 42 -12.09 -2.04 22.21
C ALA A 42 -11.81 -2.48 20.75
N PRO A 43 -12.81 -2.75 19.89
CA PRO A 43 -12.56 -3.01 18.47
C PRO A 43 -11.88 -1.86 17.72
N LYS A 44 -12.27 -0.61 18.00
CA LYS A 44 -11.62 0.58 17.45
C LYS A 44 -10.15 0.66 17.91
N ALA A 45 -9.90 0.40 19.19
CA ALA A 45 -8.54 0.38 19.73
C ALA A 45 -7.67 -0.68 19.03
N ARG A 46 -8.22 -1.85 18.68
CA ARG A 46 -7.47 -2.87 17.93
C ARG A 46 -7.15 -2.45 16.49
N LEU A 47 -8.09 -1.80 15.79
CA LEU A 47 -7.82 -1.22 14.48
C LEU A 47 -6.68 -0.19 14.56
N TYR A 48 -6.71 0.66 15.60
CA TYR A 48 -5.64 1.63 15.83
C TYR A 48 -4.31 0.97 16.21
N GLU A 49 -4.33 -0.11 16.99
CA GLU A 49 -3.13 -0.89 17.32
C GLU A 49 -2.48 -1.50 16.07
N VAL A 50 -3.27 -2.00 15.11
CA VAL A 50 -2.78 -2.49 13.81
C VAL A 50 -2.14 -1.36 12.99
N ILE A 51 -2.74 -0.16 13.00
CA ILE A 51 -2.18 1.04 12.37
C ILE A 51 -0.81 1.38 12.98
N GLU A 52 -0.74 1.49 14.31
CA GLU A 52 0.47 1.92 15.01
C GLU A 52 1.58 0.87 14.97
N LYS A 53 1.24 -0.43 15.02
CA LYS A 53 2.24 -1.50 14.82
C LYS A 53 2.85 -1.44 13.42
N GLN A 54 2.05 -1.21 12.38
CA GLN A 54 2.60 -1.03 11.04
C GLN A 54 3.48 0.21 10.94
N ARG A 55 3.06 1.35 11.51
CA ARG A 55 3.89 2.55 11.59
C ARG A 55 5.26 2.24 12.22
N ALA A 56 5.25 1.64 13.40
CA ALA A 56 6.46 1.34 14.16
C ALA A 56 7.39 0.36 13.43
N LEU A 57 6.83 -0.76 12.93
CA LEU A 57 7.62 -1.79 12.25
C LEU A 57 8.23 -1.29 10.93
N LEU A 58 7.52 -0.42 10.22
CA LEU A 58 7.95 0.11 8.92
C LEU A 58 8.78 1.39 9.01
N GLY A 59 8.92 1.98 10.20
CA GLY A 59 9.62 3.24 10.38
C GLY A 59 8.93 4.43 9.69
N ILE A 60 7.60 4.40 9.58
CA ILE A 60 6.84 5.49 8.96
C ILE A 60 6.94 6.75 9.85
N PRO A 61 7.26 7.93 9.29
CA PRO A 61 7.44 9.16 10.07
C PRO A 61 6.19 9.52 10.90
N ALA A 62 6.41 10.13 12.08
CA ALA A 62 5.34 10.41 13.04
C ALA A 62 4.31 11.43 12.56
N ASP A 63 4.71 12.34 11.67
CA ASP A 63 3.86 13.36 11.04
C ASP A 63 3.05 12.82 9.86
N TYR A 64 3.27 11.58 9.44
CA TYR A 64 2.48 10.92 8.40
C TYR A 64 1.20 10.33 9.01
N LYS A 65 0.12 10.31 8.23
CA LYS A 65 -1.14 9.66 8.61
C LYS A 65 -1.16 8.24 8.06
N VAL A 66 -1.58 7.25 8.85
CA VAL A 66 -1.66 5.83 8.44
C VAL A 66 -3.07 5.33 8.70
N GLY A 67 -3.72 4.75 7.70
CA GLY A 67 -5.14 4.37 7.78
C GLY A 67 -5.43 3.03 7.13
N ILE A 68 -6.46 2.37 7.66
CA ILE A 68 -7.05 1.15 7.07
C ILE A 68 -8.22 1.58 6.20
N VAL A 69 -8.21 1.16 4.94
CA VAL A 69 -9.21 1.54 3.93
C VAL A 69 -9.84 0.32 3.27
N PRO A 70 -11.08 0.43 2.75
CA PRO A 70 -11.76 -0.69 2.12
C PRO A 70 -11.19 -1.06 0.76
N ALA A 71 -11.58 -2.24 0.28
CA ALA A 71 -11.39 -2.71 -1.10
C ALA A 71 -9.93 -3.00 -1.50
N SER A 72 -9.15 -3.56 -0.56
CA SER A 72 -7.74 -3.93 -0.78
C SER A 72 -6.89 -2.74 -1.22
N ASP A 73 -5.71 -3.00 -1.76
CA ASP A 73 -4.85 -1.95 -2.28
C ASP A 73 -5.45 -1.22 -3.48
N THR A 74 -6.23 -1.91 -4.32
CA THR A 74 -6.97 -1.25 -5.40
C THR A 74 -7.83 -0.11 -4.88
N GLY A 75 -8.55 -0.31 -3.79
CA GLY A 75 -9.30 0.75 -3.13
C GLY A 75 -8.40 1.88 -2.63
N ALA A 76 -7.24 1.56 -2.04
CA ALA A 76 -6.30 2.55 -1.52
C ALA A 76 -5.65 3.41 -2.62
N VAL A 77 -5.23 2.81 -3.75
CA VAL A 77 -4.68 3.55 -4.89
C VAL A 77 -5.77 4.40 -5.54
N GLU A 78 -6.93 3.82 -5.83
CA GLU A 78 -8.06 4.54 -6.43
C GLU A 78 -8.52 5.71 -5.54
N MET A 79 -8.51 5.53 -4.21
CA MET A 79 -8.76 6.62 -3.26
C MET A 79 -7.84 7.82 -3.50
N ALA A 80 -6.56 7.58 -3.72
CA ALA A 80 -5.57 8.62 -4.00
C ALA A 80 -5.76 9.22 -5.39
N LEU A 81 -5.88 8.36 -6.43
CA LEU A 81 -6.05 8.79 -7.82
C LEU A 81 -7.29 9.68 -7.96
N TRP A 82 -8.45 9.22 -7.50
CA TRP A 82 -9.71 9.94 -7.66
C TRP A 82 -9.73 11.25 -6.88
N SER A 83 -9.08 11.31 -5.72
CA SER A 83 -9.17 12.47 -4.81
C SER A 83 -8.10 13.53 -5.05
N MET A 84 -6.94 13.18 -5.61
CA MET A 84 -5.75 14.04 -5.56
C MET A 84 -5.17 14.48 -6.91
N ILE A 85 -5.38 13.71 -7.98
CA ILE A 85 -4.74 14.01 -9.27
C ILE A 85 -5.53 15.02 -10.11
N GLY A 86 -4.85 15.73 -11.00
CA GLY A 86 -5.42 16.79 -11.83
C GLY A 86 -5.17 18.21 -11.30
N ALA A 87 -4.59 18.35 -10.10
CA ALA A 87 -4.07 19.64 -9.63
C ALA A 87 -2.82 20.07 -10.41
N ARG A 88 -2.09 19.10 -10.96
CA ARG A 88 -0.88 19.21 -11.78
C ARG A 88 -0.94 18.16 -12.88
N GLY A 89 -0.05 18.27 -13.85
CA GLY A 89 0.20 17.20 -14.80
C GLY A 89 0.68 15.93 -14.10
N VAL A 90 0.38 14.78 -14.70
CA VAL A 90 0.67 13.46 -14.13
C VAL A 90 1.68 12.73 -15.00
N ASP A 91 2.69 12.14 -14.37
CA ASP A 91 3.59 11.15 -14.92
C ASP A 91 3.20 9.77 -14.38
N VAL A 92 3.00 8.81 -15.28
CA VAL A 92 2.71 7.43 -14.90
C VAL A 92 3.79 6.52 -15.47
N PHE A 93 4.46 5.79 -14.58
CA PHE A 93 5.45 4.79 -14.95
C PHE A 93 4.82 3.41 -14.86
N ALA A 94 4.72 2.71 -15.99
CA ALA A 94 4.01 1.44 -16.13
C ALA A 94 4.86 0.37 -16.82
N TRP A 95 5.18 -0.72 -16.13
CA TRP A 95 6.04 -1.79 -16.67
C TRP A 95 5.54 -3.20 -16.29
N GLU A 96 4.30 -3.27 -15.83
CA GLU A 96 3.66 -4.46 -15.27
C GLU A 96 2.14 -4.23 -15.12
N SER A 97 1.39 -5.27 -14.75
CA SER A 97 -0.08 -5.23 -14.80
C SER A 97 -0.72 -4.13 -13.96
N PHE A 98 -0.24 -3.90 -12.72
CA PHE A 98 -0.93 -3.01 -11.78
C PHE A 98 -0.75 -1.53 -12.14
N SER A 99 0.47 -1.10 -12.44
CA SER A 99 0.81 0.23 -12.95
C SER A 99 0.22 0.51 -14.33
N ALA A 100 0.10 -0.50 -15.20
CA ALA A 100 -0.65 -0.38 -16.45
C ALA A 100 -2.15 -0.15 -16.18
N GLN A 101 -2.71 -0.79 -15.14
CA GLN A 101 -4.08 -0.54 -14.71
C GLN A 101 -4.24 0.90 -14.19
N TRP A 102 -3.32 1.41 -13.35
CA TRP A 102 -3.34 2.81 -12.91
C TRP A 102 -3.26 3.79 -14.08
N LEU A 103 -2.39 3.54 -15.06
CA LEU A 103 -2.33 4.34 -16.29
C LEU A 103 -3.67 4.33 -17.03
N LYS A 104 -4.29 3.16 -17.16
CA LYS A 104 -5.58 2.99 -17.82
C LYS A 104 -6.68 3.79 -17.11
N ASP A 105 -6.77 3.71 -15.79
CA ASP A 105 -7.78 4.42 -14.99
C ASP A 105 -7.58 5.94 -15.10
N ILE A 106 -6.33 6.41 -15.01
CA ILE A 106 -5.98 7.83 -15.16
C ILE A 106 -6.36 8.36 -16.55
N LYS A 107 -6.07 7.58 -17.60
CA LYS A 107 -6.30 7.96 -19.00
C LYS A 107 -7.77 7.88 -19.41
N ASN A 108 -8.45 6.78 -19.08
CA ASN A 108 -9.77 6.47 -19.65
C ASN A 108 -10.91 6.88 -18.75
N ASP A 109 -10.76 6.69 -17.43
CA ASP A 109 -11.84 6.93 -16.47
C ASP A 109 -11.74 8.34 -15.87
N LEU A 110 -10.55 8.71 -15.42
CA LEU A 110 -10.27 10.04 -14.87
C LEU A 110 -10.00 11.10 -15.95
N LYS A 111 -9.70 10.66 -17.17
CA LYS A 111 -9.52 11.49 -18.39
C LYS A 111 -8.58 12.67 -18.17
N ILE A 112 -7.47 12.44 -17.46
CA ILE A 112 -6.45 13.46 -17.27
C ILE A 112 -5.79 13.74 -18.62
N THR A 113 -5.88 14.99 -19.08
CA THR A 113 -5.34 15.41 -20.38
C THR A 113 -3.85 15.74 -20.32
N ASP A 114 -3.41 16.36 -19.22
CA ASP A 114 -1.99 16.59 -18.95
C ASP A 114 -1.35 15.32 -18.34
N LEU A 115 -1.18 14.30 -19.18
CA LEU A 115 -0.70 12.98 -18.82
C LEU A 115 0.52 12.60 -19.67
N ARG A 116 1.61 12.17 -19.02
CA ARG A 116 2.74 11.48 -19.67
C ARG A 116 2.77 10.04 -19.18
N ALA A 117 2.88 9.12 -20.13
CA ALA A 117 2.96 7.69 -19.86
C ALA A 117 4.35 7.18 -20.26
N PHE A 118 5.03 6.53 -19.33
CA PHE A 118 6.32 5.90 -19.55
C PHE A 118 6.12 4.40 -19.40
N GLU A 119 6.11 3.70 -20.53
CA GLU A 119 5.80 2.28 -20.59
C GLU A 119 7.06 1.45 -20.87
N ALA A 120 7.13 0.25 -20.31
CA ALA A 120 8.15 -0.75 -20.64
C ALA A 120 7.55 -2.17 -20.69
N ASP A 121 8.20 -3.05 -21.44
CA ASP A 121 7.79 -4.45 -21.57
C ASP A 121 7.98 -5.24 -20.27
N TYR A 122 7.31 -6.37 -20.15
CA TYR A 122 7.47 -7.29 -19.01
C TYR A 122 8.92 -7.74 -18.85
N GLY A 123 9.46 -7.56 -17.64
CA GLY A 123 10.85 -7.89 -17.31
C GLY A 123 11.79 -6.69 -17.40
N GLU A 124 11.33 -5.58 -17.99
CA GLU A 124 12.02 -4.30 -18.05
C GLU A 124 11.42 -3.30 -17.04
N ILE A 125 12.06 -2.14 -16.90
CA ILE A 125 11.56 -1.01 -16.10
C ILE A 125 11.42 0.22 -16.99
N ALA A 126 10.36 1.00 -16.77
CA ALA A 126 10.19 2.29 -17.43
C ALA A 126 11.36 3.23 -17.08
N ASP A 127 11.71 4.13 -18.00
CA ASP A 127 12.82 5.08 -17.81
C ASP A 127 12.49 6.13 -16.75
N LEU A 128 12.81 5.80 -15.49
CA LEU A 128 12.55 6.63 -14.31
C LEU A 128 13.27 7.99 -14.35
N SER A 129 14.29 8.16 -15.19
CA SER A 129 15.02 9.43 -15.31
C SER A 129 14.18 10.56 -15.92
N GLN A 130 13.04 10.22 -16.55
CA GLN A 130 12.13 11.19 -17.17
C GLN A 130 11.14 11.83 -16.19
N ALA A 131 11.18 11.42 -14.91
CA ALA A 131 10.34 11.99 -13.87
C ALA A 131 10.55 13.50 -13.74
N ASP A 132 9.47 14.26 -13.85
CA ASP A 132 9.51 15.71 -13.72
C ASP A 132 9.06 16.11 -12.30
N PRO A 133 9.91 16.81 -11.52
CA PRO A 133 9.57 17.24 -10.17
C PRO A 133 8.34 18.15 -10.10
N ALA A 134 7.94 18.82 -11.18
CA ALA A 134 6.76 19.68 -11.19
C ALA A 134 5.43 18.91 -11.29
N ARG A 135 5.48 17.61 -11.59
CA ARG A 135 4.33 16.75 -11.92
C ARG A 135 4.07 15.74 -10.81
N ASP A 136 2.81 15.32 -10.68
CA ASP A 136 2.48 14.19 -9.82
C ASP A 136 2.99 12.89 -10.46
N ILE A 137 3.48 11.95 -9.66
CA ILE A 137 4.10 10.71 -10.15
C ILE A 137 3.31 9.51 -9.62
N VAL A 138 2.88 8.61 -10.51
CA VAL A 138 2.17 7.37 -10.15
C VAL A 138 2.98 6.16 -10.62
N PHE A 139 3.23 5.22 -9.71
CA PHE A 139 4.03 4.02 -10.01
C PHE A 139 3.77 2.91 -9.00
N ALA A 140 4.12 1.67 -9.36
CA ALA A 140 4.24 0.57 -8.42
C ALA A 140 5.69 0.42 -7.96
N TRP A 141 5.98 0.27 -6.67
CA TRP A 141 7.36 0.08 -6.22
C TRP A 141 7.94 -1.26 -6.70
N ASN A 142 7.11 -2.30 -6.75
CA ASN A 142 7.50 -3.63 -7.20
C ASN A 142 6.46 -4.17 -8.17
N GLY A 143 6.86 -4.37 -9.42
CA GLY A 143 6.03 -5.01 -10.42
C GLY A 143 5.81 -6.47 -10.10
N THR A 144 4.65 -6.78 -9.52
CA THR A 144 4.39 -8.14 -9.01
C THR A 144 4.33 -9.16 -10.14
N THR A 145 3.81 -8.76 -11.31
CA THR A 145 3.64 -9.65 -12.46
C THR A 145 4.88 -9.74 -13.33
N SER A 146 5.75 -8.72 -13.31
CA SER A 146 7.00 -8.72 -14.09
C SER A 146 8.22 -9.15 -13.27
N GLY A 147 8.15 -9.11 -11.94
CA GLY A 147 9.29 -9.36 -11.05
C GLY A 147 10.30 -8.21 -11.00
N VAL A 148 9.96 -7.03 -11.53
CA VAL A 148 10.87 -5.89 -11.64
C VAL A 148 10.54 -4.84 -10.58
N ARG A 149 11.53 -4.51 -9.73
CA ARG A 149 11.39 -3.50 -8.68
C ARG A 149 12.08 -2.19 -9.04
N VAL A 150 11.54 -1.09 -8.53
CA VAL A 150 12.22 0.20 -8.50
C VAL A 150 13.57 0.05 -7.77
N PRO A 151 14.68 0.53 -8.34
CA PRO A 151 16.02 0.28 -7.80
C PRO A 151 16.28 1.02 -6.48
N ASN A 152 15.84 2.28 -6.39
CA ASN A 152 15.98 3.18 -5.24
C ASN A 152 15.05 4.40 -5.42
N GLY A 153 15.11 5.37 -4.50
CA GLY A 153 14.33 6.61 -4.57
C GLY A 153 15.06 7.80 -5.22
N ASP A 154 16.25 7.62 -5.81
CA ASP A 154 17.10 8.75 -6.23
C ASP A 154 16.55 9.51 -7.44
N TRP A 155 15.72 8.84 -8.25
CA TRP A 155 14.98 9.43 -9.36
C TRP A 155 13.81 10.32 -8.92
N ILE A 156 13.39 10.23 -7.66
CA ILE A 156 12.39 11.13 -7.07
C ILE A 156 13.13 12.31 -6.42
N SER A 157 12.92 13.50 -6.98
CA SER A 157 13.52 14.73 -6.47
C SER A 157 13.03 15.07 -5.05
N GLU A 158 13.95 15.49 -4.19
CA GLU A 158 13.64 16.06 -2.87
C GLU A 158 12.92 17.40 -2.98
N SER A 159 13.23 18.18 -4.03
CA SER A 159 12.62 19.48 -4.32
C SER A 159 11.41 19.38 -5.24
N ARG A 160 10.75 18.21 -5.32
CA ARG A 160 9.55 18.02 -6.13
C ARG A 160 8.42 18.92 -5.65
N GLU A 161 7.61 19.43 -6.58
CA GLU A 161 6.36 20.14 -6.31
C GLU A 161 5.13 19.24 -6.38
N GLY A 162 5.15 18.25 -7.28
CA GLY A 162 4.11 17.22 -7.35
C GLY A 162 4.17 16.23 -6.20
N ILE A 163 3.12 15.44 -6.03
CA ILE A 163 3.08 14.34 -5.06
C ILE A 163 3.39 13.01 -5.74
N THR A 164 3.97 12.07 -4.99
CA THR A 164 4.12 10.68 -5.43
C THR A 164 2.96 9.81 -4.92
N ILE A 165 2.44 8.94 -5.77
CA ILE A 165 1.47 7.88 -5.43
C ILE A 165 2.12 6.54 -5.75
N CYS A 166 2.48 5.82 -4.70
CA CYS A 166 3.25 4.58 -4.76
C CYS A 166 2.38 3.40 -4.34
N ASP A 167 2.04 2.52 -5.30
CA ASP A 167 1.54 1.18 -5.01
C ASP A 167 2.72 0.34 -4.51
N ALA A 168 2.74 0.11 -3.20
CA ALA A 168 3.78 -0.64 -2.52
C ALA A 168 3.27 -2.02 -2.06
N THR A 169 2.22 -2.56 -2.70
CA THR A 169 1.55 -3.79 -2.24
C THR A 169 2.50 -4.96 -2.05
N SER A 170 3.43 -5.16 -2.98
CA SER A 170 4.44 -6.24 -2.93
C SER A 170 5.81 -5.76 -2.42
N ALA A 171 5.89 -4.54 -1.91
CA ALA A 171 7.14 -3.92 -1.50
C ALA A 171 7.24 -3.72 0.02
N VAL A 172 6.14 -3.32 0.67
CA VAL A 172 6.07 -3.15 2.12
C VAL A 172 6.41 -4.48 2.80
N PHE A 173 7.28 -4.43 3.81
CA PHE A 173 7.94 -5.57 4.49
C PHE A 173 8.98 -6.36 3.67
N ALA A 174 9.16 -6.10 2.37
CA ALA A 174 10.18 -6.76 1.54
C ALA A 174 11.38 -5.85 1.21
N TYR A 175 11.18 -4.54 1.24
CA TYR A 175 12.21 -3.55 0.95
C TYR A 175 12.19 -2.38 1.94
N ASP A 176 13.32 -1.69 2.06
CA ASP A 176 13.36 -0.36 2.65
C ASP A 176 12.72 0.65 1.68
N LEU A 177 11.82 1.50 2.18
CA LEU A 177 11.13 2.52 1.40
C LEU A 177 11.59 3.93 1.81
N PRO A 178 11.86 4.84 0.85
CA PRO A 178 12.29 6.22 1.15
C PRO A 178 11.07 7.07 1.51
N TRP A 179 10.56 6.95 2.74
CA TRP A 179 9.31 7.58 3.19
C TRP A 179 9.24 9.09 2.93
N ASP A 180 10.36 9.80 3.03
CA ASP A 180 10.52 11.23 2.74
C ASP A 180 10.23 11.60 1.27
N LYS A 181 10.37 10.61 0.37
CA LYS A 181 10.08 10.74 -1.06
C LYS A 181 8.70 10.20 -1.47
N LEU A 182 7.98 9.57 -0.54
CA LEU A 182 6.67 8.98 -0.77
C LEU A 182 5.56 9.80 -0.11
N ASP A 183 4.70 10.41 -0.92
CA ASP A 183 3.61 11.27 -0.41
C ASP A 183 2.34 10.48 -0.13
N VAL A 184 1.99 9.57 -1.02
CA VAL A 184 0.96 8.56 -0.82
C VAL A 184 1.57 7.18 -1.05
N THR A 185 1.50 6.32 -0.05
CA THR A 185 1.94 4.92 -0.17
C THR A 185 0.81 4.00 0.21
N THR A 186 0.58 2.97 -0.59
CA THR A 186 -0.52 2.02 -0.38
C THR A 186 -0.03 0.58 -0.39
N TRP A 187 -0.70 -0.29 0.36
CA TRP A 187 -0.53 -1.73 0.23
C TRP A 187 -1.77 -2.48 0.74
N SER A 188 -1.75 -3.81 0.66
CA SER A 188 -2.73 -4.68 1.31
C SER A 188 -2.03 -5.85 2.01
N TRP A 189 -2.72 -6.50 2.94
CA TRP A 189 -2.09 -7.42 3.89
C TRP A 189 -1.71 -8.78 3.30
N GLN A 190 -2.31 -9.17 2.18
CA GLN A 190 -2.20 -10.52 1.61
C GLN A 190 -0.96 -10.80 0.76
N LYS A 191 0.02 -9.89 0.74
CA LYS A 191 1.32 -10.14 0.11
C LYS A 191 2.39 -10.51 1.14
N VAL A 192 3.34 -9.65 1.44
CA VAL A 192 4.53 -10.02 2.23
C VAL A 192 4.18 -10.49 3.65
N LEU A 193 3.13 -9.93 4.26
CA LEU A 193 2.66 -10.36 5.58
C LEU A 193 1.95 -11.73 5.56
N GLY A 194 1.51 -12.22 4.39
CA GLY A 194 0.67 -13.41 4.29
C GLY A 194 -0.71 -13.24 4.95
N GLY A 195 -1.16 -12.01 5.21
CA GLY A 195 -2.42 -11.72 5.87
C GLY A 195 -3.66 -12.01 5.01
N GLU A 196 -4.84 -11.93 5.61
CA GLU A 196 -6.10 -11.95 4.87
C GLU A 196 -6.27 -10.70 3.98
N ALA A 197 -6.91 -10.90 2.82
CA ALA A 197 -7.12 -9.85 1.84
C ALA A 197 -8.25 -8.86 2.23
N ALA A 198 -8.68 -8.06 1.26
CA ALA A 198 -9.81 -7.13 1.30
C ALA A 198 -9.58 -5.78 2.00
N HIS A 199 -8.55 -5.61 2.84
CA HIS A 199 -8.21 -4.32 3.45
C HIS A 199 -6.98 -3.73 2.79
N GLY A 200 -7.09 -2.46 2.40
CA GLY A 200 -5.96 -1.64 2.01
C GLY A 200 -5.41 -0.87 3.20
N MET A 201 -4.17 -0.46 3.05
CA MET A 201 -3.51 0.52 3.89
C MET A 201 -3.20 1.74 3.03
N ILE A 202 -3.35 2.92 3.61
CA ILE A 202 -2.91 4.16 2.98
C ILE A 202 -2.08 4.97 3.98
N VAL A 203 -0.97 5.50 3.49
CA VAL A 203 -0.09 6.40 4.21
C VAL A 203 -0.09 7.74 3.49
N LEU A 204 -0.30 8.83 4.21
CA LEU A 204 -0.30 10.19 3.68
C LEU A 204 0.78 11.02 4.37
N SER A 205 1.69 11.58 3.58
CA SER A 205 2.63 12.62 4.04
C SER A 205 1.88 13.93 4.35
N PRO A 206 2.52 14.89 5.06
CA PRO A 206 1.96 16.23 5.21
C PRO A 206 1.60 16.89 3.88
N ARG A 207 2.34 16.60 2.79
CA ARG A 207 2.07 17.14 1.46
C ARG A 207 0.82 16.53 0.83
N ALA A 208 0.60 15.22 1.00
CA ALA A 208 -0.62 14.56 0.53
C ALA A 208 -1.85 15.03 1.31
N VAL A 209 -1.73 15.26 2.62
CA VAL A 209 -2.79 15.89 3.43
C VAL A 209 -3.07 17.31 2.91
N ALA A 210 -2.04 18.13 2.70
CA ALA A 210 -2.22 19.48 2.16
C ALA A 210 -2.91 19.45 0.79
N ARG A 211 -2.54 18.52 -0.10
CA ARG A 211 -3.21 18.32 -1.41
C ARG A 211 -4.70 18.05 -1.24
N LEU A 212 -5.08 17.15 -0.33
CA LEU A 212 -6.48 16.81 -0.09
C LEU A 212 -7.30 17.99 0.43
N GLU A 213 -6.68 18.89 1.20
CA GLU A 213 -7.36 20.05 1.77
C GLU A 213 -7.38 21.27 0.83
N SER A 214 -6.39 21.40 -0.06
CA SER A 214 -6.25 22.54 -0.96
C SER A 214 -6.85 22.33 -2.35
N TYR A 215 -7.08 21.09 -2.77
CA TYR A 215 -7.57 20.76 -4.11
C TYR A 215 -8.82 19.89 -4.03
N THR A 216 -9.81 20.22 -4.86
CA THR A 216 -11.01 19.40 -5.07
C THR A 216 -11.12 19.11 -6.56
N PRO A 217 -11.05 17.84 -6.98
CA PRO A 217 -11.20 17.50 -8.39
C PRO A 217 -12.63 17.76 -8.87
N ASP A 218 -12.78 18.20 -10.12
CA ASP A 218 -14.08 18.41 -10.77
C ASP A 218 -14.69 17.06 -11.21
N ARG A 219 -14.95 16.18 -10.24
CA ARG A 219 -15.61 14.89 -10.42
C ARG A 219 -16.27 14.44 -9.12
N PRO A 220 -17.43 13.75 -9.19
CA PRO A 220 -18.05 13.20 -8.00
C PRO A 220 -17.18 12.08 -7.42
N LEU A 221 -17.02 12.08 -6.10
CA LEU A 221 -16.33 11.00 -5.38
C LEU A 221 -17.35 10.06 -4.72
N PRO A 222 -17.30 8.73 -4.99
CA PRO A 222 -18.00 7.73 -4.21
C PRO A 222 -17.66 7.84 -2.72
N LYS A 223 -18.61 7.50 -1.84
CA LYS A 223 -18.40 7.59 -0.37
C LYS A 223 -17.14 6.86 0.09
N ILE A 224 -16.88 5.68 -0.48
CA ILE A 224 -15.73 4.85 -0.13
C ILE A 224 -14.39 5.51 -0.48
N PHE A 225 -14.38 6.53 -1.34
CA PHE A 225 -13.16 7.28 -1.72
C PHE A 225 -12.96 8.60 -0.96
N LYS A 226 -13.94 9.03 -0.16
CA LYS A 226 -13.87 10.34 0.51
C LYS A 226 -12.95 10.28 1.74
N MET A 227 -11.81 10.95 1.63
CA MET A 227 -10.88 11.20 2.74
C MET A 227 -11.08 12.57 3.39
N THR A 228 -11.87 13.45 2.78
CA THR A 228 -12.13 14.80 3.29
C THR A 228 -13.62 15.06 3.50
N LYS A 229 -13.92 15.98 4.42
CA LYS A 229 -15.27 16.49 4.68
C LYS A 229 -15.18 17.98 4.97
N LYS A 230 -15.89 18.80 4.19
CA LYS A 230 -15.85 20.27 4.27
C LYS A 230 -14.42 20.84 4.12
N GLY A 231 -13.66 20.30 3.16
CA GLY A 231 -12.30 20.77 2.85
C GLY A 231 -11.23 20.42 3.89
N GLN A 232 -11.54 19.51 4.82
CA GLN A 232 -10.63 19.07 5.87
C GLN A 232 -10.52 17.55 5.87
N LEU A 233 -9.35 17.03 6.24
CA LEU A 233 -9.13 15.59 6.39
C LEU A 233 -10.09 14.98 7.42
N ILE A 234 -10.57 13.76 7.15
CA ILE A 234 -11.34 12.97 8.12
C ILE A 234 -10.35 12.22 9.02
N ASP A 235 -9.85 12.87 10.07
CA ASP A 235 -8.84 12.30 10.99
C ASP A 235 -9.22 10.93 11.56
N GLY A 236 -10.53 10.68 11.76
CA GLY A 236 -11.05 9.41 12.26
C GLY A 236 -10.52 8.18 11.50
N ILE A 237 -10.34 8.28 10.18
CA ILE A 237 -9.83 7.18 9.33
C ILE A 237 -8.46 6.70 9.83
N PHE A 238 -7.64 7.62 10.33
CA PHE A 238 -6.26 7.39 10.75
C PHE A 238 -6.12 7.05 12.24
N VAL A 239 -7.25 6.90 12.94
CA VAL A 239 -7.33 6.49 14.36
C VAL A 239 -8.33 5.33 14.56
N GLY A 240 -8.51 4.49 13.53
CA GLY A 240 -9.29 3.25 13.60
C GLY A 240 -10.79 3.39 13.30
N GLU A 241 -11.27 4.54 12.81
CA GLU A 241 -12.68 4.77 12.48
C GLU A 241 -13.06 4.50 11.01
N THR A 242 -12.43 3.49 10.37
CA THR A 242 -12.58 3.06 8.95
C THR A 242 -13.86 3.53 8.22
N ILE A 243 -13.80 3.88 6.93
CA ILE A 243 -14.93 4.50 6.20
C ILE A 243 -16.24 3.68 6.27
N ASN A 244 -16.15 2.36 6.17
CA ASN A 244 -17.23 1.40 6.31
C ASN A 244 -16.87 0.32 7.34
N THR A 245 -17.77 -0.65 7.55
CA THR A 245 -17.54 -1.79 8.44
C THR A 245 -16.41 -2.68 7.89
N PRO A 246 -15.29 -2.85 8.63
CA PRO A 246 -14.21 -3.73 8.23
C PRO A 246 -14.45 -5.18 8.69
N SER A 247 -13.70 -6.14 8.17
CA SER A 247 -13.68 -7.50 8.71
C SER A 247 -12.74 -7.57 9.91
N MET A 248 -13.30 -7.65 11.12
CA MET A 248 -12.49 -7.84 12.33
C MET A 248 -11.71 -9.15 12.32
N LEU A 249 -12.16 -10.17 11.56
CA LEU A 249 -11.41 -11.41 11.38
C LEU A 249 -10.09 -11.16 10.63
N ALA A 250 -10.12 -10.41 9.53
CA ALA A 250 -8.91 -10.06 8.80
C ALA A 250 -7.99 -9.15 9.62
N VAL A 251 -8.57 -8.27 10.45
CA VAL A 251 -7.81 -7.39 11.35
C VAL A 251 -7.03 -8.21 12.38
N GLU A 252 -7.63 -9.24 12.99
CA GLU A 252 -6.95 -10.12 13.94
C GLU A 252 -5.85 -10.96 13.28
N ASP A 253 -6.08 -11.41 12.05
CA ASP A 253 -5.08 -12.15 11.27
C ASP A 253 -3.87 -11.26 10.93
N CYS A 254 -4.11 -10.03 10.49
CA CYS A 254 -3.06 -9.04 10.28
C CYS A 254 -2.33 -8.73 11.59
N TYR A 255 -3.07 -8.53 12.68
CA TYR A 255 -2.48 -8.30 14.00
C TYR A 255 -1.57 -9.47 14.45
N ASP A 256 -1.98 -10.71 14.20
CA ASP A 256 -1.15 -11.89 14.46
C ASP A 256 0.13 -11.93 13.61
N ALA A 257 0.02 -11.63 12.31
CA ALA A 257 1.17 -11.51 11.42
C ALA A 257 2.16 -10.43 11.90
N LEU A 258 1.66 -9.27 12.34
CA LEU A 258 2.49 -8.17 12.83
C LEU A 258 3.21 -8.52 14.14
N LYS A 259 2.55 -9.21 15.09
CA LYS A 259 3.22 -9.74 16.30
C LYS A 259 4.35 -10.70 15.95
N TRP A 260 4.14 -11.54 14.93
CA TRP A 260 5.18 -12.45 14.47
C TRP A 260 6.35 -11.71 13.83
N VAL A 261 6.08 -10.74 12.96
CA VAL A 261 7.12 -9.86 12.38
C VAL A 261 7.94 -9.20 13.49
N GLU A 262 7.29 -8.67 14.51
CA GLU A 262 7.97 -8.11 15.70
C GLU A 262 8.85 -9.17 16.39
N SER A 263 8.32 -10.37 16.62
CA SER A 263 9.03 -11.46 17.33
C SER A 263 10.28 -11.97 16.61
N ILE A 264 10.36 -11.84 15.28
CA ILE A 264 11.50 -12.31 14.50
C ILE A 264 12.57 -11.23 14.29
N GLY A 265 12.34 -9.99 14.75
CA GLY A 265 13.30 -8.89 14.59
C GLY A 265 12.84 -7.77 13.65
N GLY A 266 11.54 -7.70 13.34
CA GLY A 266 10.91 -6.61 12.60
C GLY A 266 11.27 -6.58 11.11
N LEU A 267 11.13 -5.41 10.50
CA LEU A 267 11.34 -5.19 9.05
C LEU A 267 12.70 -5.68 8.56
N ARG A 268 13.77 -5.46 9.34
CA ARG A 268 15.12 -5.91 8.94
C ARG A 268 15.17 -7.41 8.70
N GLU A 269 14.51 -8.20 9.55
CA GLU A 269 14.46 -9.65 9.37
C GLU A 269 13.53 -10.04 8.23
N THR A 270 12.39 -9.37 8.01
CA THR A 270 11.52 -9.71 6.87
C THR A 270 12.21 -9.46 5.53
N ILE A 271 12.96 -8.36 5.41
CA ILE A 271 13.81 -8.06 4.25
C ILE A 271 14.89 -9.14 4.08
N ALA A 272 15.60 -9.48 5.17
CA ALA A 272 16.66 -10.48 5.12
C ALA A 272 16.12 -11.87 4.72
N ARG A 273 14.94 -12.26 5.21
CA ARG A 273 14.23 -13.50 4.79
C ARG A 273 13.88 -13.49 3.32
N CYS A 274 13.36 -12.36 2.81
CA CYS A 274 13.05 -12.21 1.39
C CYS A 274 14.29 -12.41 0.52
N ARG A 275 15.41 -11.77 0.87
CA ARG A 275 16.70 -11.94 0.17
C ARG A 275 17.19 -13.38 0.20
N ARG A 276 17.21 -14.02 1.38
CA ARG A 276 17.61 -15.43 1.51
C ARG A 276 16.75 -16.38 0.67
N ASN A 277 15.47 -16.09 0.49
CA ASN A 277 14.59 -16.90 -0.36
C ASN A 277 14.83 -16.66 -1.86
N TYR A 278 15.25 -15.46 -2.25
CA TYR A 278 15.59 -15.14 -3.64
C TYR A 278 16.94 -15.74 -4.06
N ASP A 279 17.92 -15.75 -3.15
CA ASP A 279 19.26 -16.25 -3.39
C ASP A 279 19.38 -17.79 -3.35
N ALA A 280 18.34 -18.50 -2.89
CA ALA A 280 18.31 -19.95 -2.67
C ALA A 280 17.88 -20.73 -3.92
#